data_AF-A0A7G2M436-F1
#
_entry.id   AF-A0A7G2M436-F1
#
_cell.length_a   1.000
_cell.length_b   1.000
_cell.length_c   1.000
_cell.angle_alpha   90.00
_cell.angle_beta   90.00
_cell.angle_gamma   90.00
#
_symmetry.space_group_name_H-M   'P 1'
#
loop_
_entity.id
_entity.type
_entity.pdbx_description
1 polymer ?
#
loop_
_entity_poly.entity_id
_entity_poly.type
_entity_poly.pdbx_seq_one_letter_code
_entity_poly.pdbx_strand_id
1 'polypeptide(L)'
;MKSYTLIFIFYLLFVFPVSGNERKTLPQFHFGGALRFNYNFSDWNRGHRDRGGDFGYDVFLLHPTASYKKLLLDADFRFYSTAFGGFMLKYGWIGYQFNPQNRIEVGLTRVPFGIQPSGAHNFFFQIAYYVGLEDDSDMGVKFVHTGEHWEYALAFFKNAEELLFSADAEVSDDRYGYDVAGRNKEINQLNGQVFYKWGENVIQKSGVSAEFGQLYNLDTRNNGTHFAFALHHELYWKGLSLKAQATTYALYPKNAPGEGRTLITMTAYGAPYLVAAKANIYSLSLGYKFPIHWGPFKSLQIYNDFGWLQKWNDNYKDSFQNVSGCLLTAGPVQTYIDYALGKNQAWLGPDWNGFGPGGGSDSWHARFNINIGYYF
;
A
#
# COMPACT_ATOMS: atom_id res chain seq x y z
N MET A 1 -46.02 6.35 -11.12
CA MET A 1 -46.48 7.25 -10.04
C MET A 1 -45.29 7.60 -9.16
N LYS A 2 -45.04 8.91 -9.04
CA LYS A 2 -44.18 9.63 -8.08
C LYS A 2 -42.67 9.30 -8.06
N SER A 3 -41.96 10.07 -8.89
CA SER A 3 -40.57 10.47 -8.70
C SER A 3 -40.35 11.19 -7.37
N TYR A 4 -39.21 10.94 -6.72
CA TYR A 4 -38.61 11.87 -5.77
C TYR A 4 -37.11 11.95 -6.04
N THR A 5 -36.73 12.94 -6.84
CA THR A 5 -35.34 13.36 -6.98
C THR A 5 -35.05 14.35 -5.85
N LEU A 6 -34.31 13.92 -4.83
CA LEU A 6 -33.84 14.80 -3.77
C LEU A 6 -32.49 15.39 -4.21
N ILE A 7 -32.51 16.58 -4.82
CA ILE A 7 -31.29 17.35 -5.10
C ILE A 7 -31.02 18.20 -3.86
N PHE A 8 -30.03 17.81 -3.05
CA PHE A 8 -29.47 18.68 -2.02
C PHE A 8 -28.39 19.58 -2.65
N ILE A 9 -28.74 20.83 -2.92
CA ILE A 9 -27.77 21.87 -3.28
C ILE A 9 -27.32 22.55 -1.98
N PHE A 10 -26.09 22.28 -1.55
CA PHE A 10 -25.44 23.05 -0.49
C PHE A 10 -24.83 24.32 -1.12
N TYR A 11 -25.53 25.46 -1.00
CA TYR A 11 -24.95 26.78 -1.24
C TYR A 11 -24.27 27.26 0.05
N LEU A 12 -22.95 27.06 0.16
CA LEU A 12 -22.12 27.72 1.17
C LEU A 12 -21.57 29.02 0.56
N LEU A 13 -22.30 30.11 0.76
CA LEU A 13 -21.82 31.46 0.52
C LEU A 13 -20.80 31.83 1.60
N PHE A 14 -19.51 31.66 1.31
CA PHE A 14 -18.45 32.32 2.07
C PHE A 14 -18.28 33.75 1.57
N VAL A 15 -18.91 34.71 2.26
CA VAL A 15 -18.55 36.13 2.15
C VAL A 15 -17.35 36.36 3.06
N PHE A 16 -16.16 36.50 2.47
CA PHE A 16 -14.99 36.99 3.21
C PHE A 16 -14.94 38.52 3.14
N PRO A 17 -14.74 39.24 4.26
CA PRO A 17 -14.44 40.65 4.20
C PRO A 17 -13.01 40.82 3.63
N VAL A 18 -12.91 41.47 2.47
CA VAL A 18 -11.62 41.92 1.93
C VAL A 18 -11.12 43.05 2.81
N SER A 19 -10.16 42.74 3.68
CA SER A 19 -9.45 43.72 4.49
C SER A 19 -7.94 43.56 4.29
N GLY A 20 -7.32 44.59 3.71
CA GLY A 20 -6.01 45.11 4.12
C GLY A 20 -4.78 44.24 3.90
N ASN A 21 -4.01 44.57 2.86
CA ASN A 21 -2.55 44.45 2.79
C ASN A 21 -1.97 43.05 3.10
N GLU A 22 -2.48 42.01 2.43
CA GLU A 22 -1.78 40.73 2.42
C GLU A 22 -0.53 40.81 1.55
N ARG A 23 0.64 40.62 2.17
CA ARG A 23 1.87 40.23 1.48
C ARG A 23 1.48 39.09 0.51
N LYS A 24 1.62 39.29 -0.80
CA LYS A 24 1.24 38.28 -1.81
C LYS A 24 1.90 36.95 -1.43
N THR A 25 1.13 36.06 -0.85
CA THR A 25 1.60 34.71 -0.49
C THR A 25 1.61 33.96 -1.80
N LEU A 26 2.79 33.68 -2.34
CA LEU A 26 2.91 32.91 -3.57
C LEU A 26 2.66 31.43 -3.27
N PRO A 27 2.03 30.68 -4.18
CA PRO A 27 2.00 29.22 -4.09
C PRO A 27 3.43 28.68 -4.01
N GLN A 28 3.65 27.74 -3.08
CA GLN A 28 4.88 26.95 -3.04
C GLN A 28 4.67 25.68 -3.85
N PHE A 29 5.66 25.29 -4.63
CA PHE A 29 5.63 24.09 -5.45
C PHE A 29 6.98 23.39 -5.36
N HIS A 30 6.94 22.09 -5.11
CA HIS A 30 8.10 21.21 -5.20
C HIS A 30 7.77 20.07 -6.15
N PHE A 31 8.77 19.66 -6.93
CA PHE A 31 8.65 18.58 -7.88
C PHE A 31 9.76 17.59 -7.63
N GLY A 32 9.40 16.45 -7.04
CA GLY A 32 10.31 15.32 -6.88
C GLY A 32 9.99 14.21 -7.86
N GLY A 33 10.83 13.18 -7.87
CA GLY A 33 10.55 11.98 -8.64
C GLY A 33 11.66 10.94 -8.56
N ALA A 34 11.48 9.88 -9.34
CA ALA A 34 12.52 8.88 -9.53
C ALA A 34 12.43 8.19 -10.88
N LEU A 35 13.59 7.76 -11.39
CA LEU A 35 13.68 6.79 -12.49
C LEU A 35 14.33 5.52 -11.96
N ARG A 36 13.66 4.38 -12.15
CA ARG A 36 14.09 3.07 -11.63
C ARG A 36 14.24 2.03 -12.73
N PHE A 37 15.19 1.14 -12.53
CA PHE A 37 15.43 -0.06 -13.32
C PHE A 37 15.54 -1.27 -12.41
N ASN A 38 15.17 -2.44 -12.92
CA ASN A 38 15.14 -3.65 -12.13
C ASN A 38 15.79 -4.82 -12.89
N TYR A 39 16.75 -5.47 -12.25
CA TYR A 39 17.23 -6.79 -12.62
C TYR A 39 16.49 -7.83 -11.79
N ASN A 40 16.05 -8.91 -12.43
CA ASN A 40 15.42 -10.02 -11.72
C ASN A 40 15.82 -11.36 -12.32
N PHE A 41 16.05 -12.32 -11.42
CA PHE A 41 16.25 -13.73 -11.71
C PHE A 41 15.32 -14.53 -10.81
N SER A 42 14.55 -15.45 -11.37
CA SER A 42 13.58 -16.26 -10.64
C SER A 42 13.86 -17.73 -10.91
N ASP A 43 14.04 -18.52 -9.86
CA ASP A 43 14.47 -19.91 -10.00
C ASP A 43 13.46 -20.80 -10.72
N TRP A 44 12.18 -20.44 -10.69
CA TRP A 44 11.09 -21.18 -11.33
C TRP A 44 10.93 -20.83 -12.80
N ASN A 45 11.42 -19.66 -13.24
CA ASN A 45 11.32 -19.21 -14.62
C ASN A 45 12.43 -19.80 -15.49
N ARG A 46 12.06 -20.69 -16.44
CA ARG A 46 13.02 -21.32 -17.36
C ARG A 46 13.80 -20.30 -18.20
N GLY A 47 13.13 -19.27 -18.72
CA GLY A 47 13.78 -18.23 -19.50
C GLY A 47 14.83 -17.45 -18.69
N HIS A 48 14.56 -17.17 -17.41
CA HIS A 48 15.54 -16.55 -16.52
C HIS A 48 16.75 -17.47 -16.30
N ARG A 49 16.54 -18.78 -16.10
CA ARG A 49 17.64 -19.75 -15.95
C ARG A 49 18.51 -19.83 -17.20
N ASP A 50 17.88 -19.84 -18.37
CA ASP A 50 18.59 -19.96 -19.65
C ASP A 50 19.39 -18.69 -20.00
N ARG A 51 18.91 -17.49 -19.62
CA ARG A 51 19.55 -16.19 -19.93
C ARG A 51 20.36 -15.56 -18.80
N GLY A 52 20.22 -16.04 -17.57
CA GLY A 52 20.81 -15.41 -16.38
C GLY A 52 20.00 -14.22 -15.86
N GLY A 53 18.68 -14.26 -15.97
CA GLY A 53 17.76 -13.18 -15.55
C GLY A 53 17.57 -12.10 -16.60
N ASP A 54 16.74 -11.11 -16.28
CA ASP A 54 16.40 -10.00 -17.17
C ASP A 54 16.58 -8.65 -16.44
N PHE A 55 17.15 -7.66 -17.14
CA PHE A 55 17.30 -6.28 -16.67
C PHE A 55 16.44 -5.36 -17.53
N GLY A 56 15.60 -4.56 -16.91
CA GLY A 56 14.64 -3.71 -17.63
C GLY A 56 14.17 -2.48 -16.87
N TYR A 57 13.34 -1.71 -17.55
CA TYR A 57 12.64 -0.56 -16.99
C TYR A 57 11.66 -0.99 -15.89
N ASP A 58 11.71 -0.30 -14.75
CA ASP A 58 10.77 -0.50 -13.64
C ASP A 58 9.68 0.58 -13.69
N VAL A 59 10.05 1.81 -13.33
CA VAL A 59 9.12 2.93 -13.26
C VAL A 59 9.82 4.27 -13.41
N PHE A 60 9.12 5.21 -14.00
CA PHE A 60 9.36 6.64 -13.85
C PHE A 60 8.22 7.19 -12.99
N LEU A 61 8.54 7.86 -11.89
CA LEU A 61 7.53 8.43 -10.99
C LEU A 61 7.75 9.91 -10.77
N LEU A 62 6.65 10.62 -10.61
CA LEU A 62 6.59 12.06 -10.38
C LEU A 62 5.84 12.34 -9.08
N HIS A 63 6.42 13.15 -8.23
CA HIS A 63 5.89 13.52 -6.92
C HIS A 63 5.77 15.05 -6.79
N PRO A 64 4.75 15.67 -7.41
CA PRO A 64 4.47 17.08 -7.17
C PRO A 64 3.83 17.29 -5.79
N THR A 65 4.32 18.29 -5.07
CA THR A 65 3.65 18.83 -3.88
C THR A 65 3.46 20.33 -4.03
N ALA A 66 2.33 20.85 -3.55
CA ALA A 66 2.07 22.28 -3.58
C ALA A 66 1.37 22.75 -2.30
N SER A 67 1.59 24.01 -1.94
CA SER A 67 0.85 24.65 -0.86
C SER A 67 0.51 26.10 -1.20
N TYR A 68 -0.70 26.51 -0.81
CA TYR A 68 -1.13 27.90 -0.90
C TYR A 68 -1.95 28.24 0.34
N LYS A 69 -1.37 29.07 1.22
CA LYS A 69 -1.90 29.32 2.57
C LYS A 69 -2.11 27.98 3.31
N LYS A 70 -3.36 27.60 3.58
CA LYS A 70 -3.73 26.34 4.25
C LYS A 70 -4.12 25.22 3.29
N LEU A 71 -4.17 25.48 1.99
CA LEU A 71 -4.47 24.47 0.98
C LEU A 71 -3.20 23.72 0.60
N LEU A 72 -3.33 22.39 0.48
CA LEU A 72 -2.26 21.45 0.21
C LEU A 72 -2.59 20.60 -1.00
N LEU A 73 -1.56 20.19 -1.75
CA LEU A 73 -1.59 19.18 -2.79
C LEU A 73 -0.41 18.23 -2.57
N ASP A 74 -0.67 16.94 -2.69
CA ASP A 74 0.33 15.88 -2.67
C ASP A 74 -0.13 14.74 -3.59
N ALA A 75 0.73 14.29 -4.50
CA ALA A 75 0.41 13.23 -5.46
C ALA A 75 1.65 12.44 -5.87
N ASP A 76 1.50 11.14 -6.10
CA ASP A 76 2.52 10.22 -6.61
C ASP A 76 1.98 9.55 -7.88
N PHE A 77 2.46 10.00 -9.03
CA PHE A 77 2.13 9.44 -10.34
C PHE A 77 3.23 8.49 -10.79
N ARG A 78 2.85 7.31 -11.27
CA ARG A 78 3.79 6.28 -11.67
C ARG A 78 3.53 5.81 -13.08
N PHE A 79 4.59 5.68 -13.85
CA PHE A 79 4.58 5.13 -15.20
C PHE A 79 5.39 3.83 -15.15
N TYR A 80 4.77 2.74 -14.76
CA TYR A 80 5.41 1.42 -14.76
C TYR A 80 5.62 0.90 -16.18
N SER A 81 6.43 -0.15 -16.33
CA SER A 81 6.48 -0.89 -17.58
C SER A 81 5.10 -1.50 -17.92
N THR A 82 4.83 -1.74 -19.20
CA THR A 82 3.55 -2.31 -19.66
C THR A 82 3.22 -3.65 -19.00
N ALA A 83 4.24 -4.42 -18.61
CA ALA A 83 4.05 -5.70 -17.91
C ALA A 83 3.54 -5.54 -16.47
N PHE A 84 3.53 -4.31 -15.93
CA PHE A 84 3.09 -3.98 -14.59
C PHE A 84 2.02 -2.86 -14.61
N GLY A 85 1.09 -2.91 -15.58
CA GLY A 85 -0.10 -2.03 -15.64
C GLY A 85 0.15 -0.59 -16.12
N GLY A 86 1.38 -0.19 -16.43
CA GLY A 86 1.63 1.12 -17.05
C GLY A 86 1.37 2.32 -16.12
N PHE A 87 0.52 3.26 -16.54
CA PHE A 87 0.25 4.48 -15.77
C PHE A 87 -0.67 4.19 -14.58
N MET A 88 -0.28 4.67 -13.39
CA MET A 88 -1.03 4.53 -12.15
C MET A 88 -0.93 5.81 -11.31
N LEU A 89 -2.04 6.21 -10.71
CA LEU A 89 -2.02 7.20 -9.64
C LEU A 89 -1.90 6.45 -8.31
N LYS A 90 -0.70 6.43 -7.71
CA LYS A 90 -0.52 5.73 -6.43
C LYS A 90 -1.32 6.37 -5.30
N TYR A 91 -1.27 7.70 -5.21
CA TYR A 91 -2.15 8.52 -4.39
C TYR A 91 -2.18 9.94 -4.95
N GLY A 92 -3.23 10.69 -4.62
CA GLY A 92 -3.37 12.09 -5.02
C GLY A 92 -4.54 12.74 -4.30
N TRP A 93 -4.26 13.79 -3.53
CA TRP A 93 -5.26 14.43 -2.69
C TRP A 93 -5.07 15.94 -2.56
N ILE A 94 -6.18 16.61 -2.29
CA ILE A 94 -6.23 18.02 -1.91
C ILE A 94 -6.51 18.07 -0.41
N GLY A 95 -5.74 18.88 0.31
CA GLY A 95 -5.87 18.97 1.76
C GLY A 95 -6.08 20.38 2.28
N TYR A 96 -6.59 20.47 3.50
CA TYR A 96 -6.68 21.71 4.27
C TYR A 96 -6.00 21.54 5.63
N GLN A 97 -4.98 22.36 5.89
CA GLN A 97 -4.23 22.40 7.15
C GLN A 97 -4.94 23.31 8.17
N PHE A 98 -5.58 22.74 9.19
CA PHE A 98 -6.27 23.51 10.22
C PHE A 98 -5.28 24.30 11.10
N ASN A 99 -4.24 23.59 11.55
CA ASN A 99 -3.13 24.04 12.39
C ASN A 99 -1.92 23.11 12.16
N PRO A 100 -0.71 23.33 12.73
CA PRO A 100 0.46 22.51 12.42
C PRO A 100 0.31 21.00 12.61
N GLN A 101 -0.59 20.55 13.49
CA GLN A 101 -0.79 19.15 13.85
C GLN A 101 -1.95 18.49 13.11
N ASN A 102 -2.94 19.25 12.64
CA ASN A 102 -4.21 18.71 12.16
C ASN A 102 -4.50 19.13 10.72
N ARG A 103 -4.83 18.16 9.87
CA ARG A 103 -5.28 18.39 8.49
C ARG A 103 -6.38 17.41 8.07
N ILE A 104 -7.10 17.79 7.04
CA ILE A 104 -8.00 16.91 6.29
C ILE A 104 -7.48 16.75 4.86
N GLU A 105 -7.63 15.56 4.30
CA GLU A 105 -7.24 15.16 2.96
C GLU A 105 -8.48 14.61 2.23
N VAL A 106 -8.68 15.01 0.98
CA VAL A 106 -9.79 14.55 0.12
C VAL A 106 -9.23 14.13 -1.23
N GLY A 107 -9.56 12.92 -1.68
CA GLY A 107 -9.09 12.34 -2.94
C GLY A 107 -8.72 10.88 -2.78
N LEU A 108 -7.74 10.43 -3.55
CA LEU A 108 -7.11 9.12 -3.39
C LEU A 108 -6.06 9.24 -2.29
N THR A 109 -6.42 8.85 -1.06
CA THR A 109 -5.55 9.01 0.12
C THR A 109 -5.11 7.65 0.63
N ARG A 110 -3.86 7.55 1.09
CA ARG A 110 -3.37 6.33 1.74
C ARG A 110 -4.28 5.89 2.88
N VAL A 111 -4.67 4.62 2.88
CA VAL A 111 -5.48 3.97 3.90
C VAL A 111 -4.70 3.93 5.21
N PRO A 112 -5.23 4.47 6.33
CA PRO A 112 -4.53 4.45 7.61
C PRO A 112 -4.66 3.08 8.27
N PHE A 113 -3.82 2.13 7.85
CA PHE A 113 -3.77 0.77 8.38
C PHE A 113 -2.35 0.24 8.52
N GLY A 114 -2.03 -0.48 9.60
CA GLY A 114 -0.70 -1.10 9.77
C GLY A 114 0.46 -0.11 9.99
N ILE A 115 1.70 -0.60 9.86
CA ILE A 115 2.91 0.24 9.86
C ILE A 115 2.99 1.02 8.55
N GLN A 116 3.29 2.32 8.65
CA GLN A 116 3.19 3.27 7.55
C GLN A 116 4.53 3.98 7.31
N PRO A 117 4.96 4.20 6.04
CA PRO A 117 4.30 3.76 4.80
C PRO A 117 4.56 2.29 4.43
N SER A 118 5.51 1.63 5.09
CA SER A 118 5.79 0.21 4.86
C SER A 118 6.29 -0.48 6.13
N GLY A 119 5.84 -1.72 6.33
CA GLY A 119 6.28 -2.61 7.40
C GLY A 119 7.62 -3.28 7.12
N ALA A 120 8.17 -3.16 5.91
CA ALA A 120 9.40 -3.80 5.45
C ALA A 120 10.56 -2.80 5.27
N HIS A 121 11.74 -3.34 4.97
CA HIS A 121 12.91 -2.61 4.49
C HIS A 121 13.22 -2.89 3.02
N ASN A 122 12.79 -4.04 2.49
CA ASN A 122 13.08 -4.55 1.16
C ASN A 122 12.20 -3.94 0.03
N PHE A 123 12.52 -4.27 -1.24
CA PHE A 123 11.79 -3.79 -2.43
C PHE A 123 10.35 -4.32 -2.56
N PHE A 124 10.06 -5.50 -2.04
CA PHE A 124 8.81 -6.26 -2.22
C PHE A 124 7.75 -5.99 -1.14
N PHE A 125 7.99 -5.04 -0.22
CA PHE A 125 7.11 -4.79 0.93
C PHE A 125 6.97 -6.03 1.85
N GLN A 126 6.01 -6.01 2.78
CA GLN A 126 5.61 -7.20 3.54
C GLN A 126 4.53 -7.98 2.79
N ILE A 127 4.28 -9.22 3.22
CA ILE A 127 3.24 -10.06 2.63
C ILE A 127 1.83 -9.43 2.72
N ALA A 128 1.63 -8.48 3.64
CA ALA A 128 0.39 -7.73 3.82
C ALA A 128 0.06 -6.81 2.62
N TYR A 129 1.06 -6.35 1.88
CA TYR A 129 0.87 -5.55 0.66
C TYR A 129 -0.01 -6.27 -0.35
N TYR A 130 0.26 -7.57 -0.57
CA TYR A 130 -0.43 -8.41 -1.55
C TYR A 130 -1.85 -8.83 -1.13
N VAL A 131 -2.39 -8.25 -0.07
CA VAL A 131 -3.78 -8.46 0.34
C VAL A 131 -4.47 -7.14 0.72
N GLY A 132 -3.92 -6.00 0.29
CA GLY A 132 -4.50 -4.67 0.48
C GLY A 132 -4.25 -4.02 1.84
N LEU A 133 -3.40 -4.61 2.68
CA LEU A 133 -3.22 -4.18 4.09
C LEU A 133 -1.88 -3.48 4.35
N GLU A 134 -1.17 -3.04 3.30
CA GLU A 134 0.03 -2.22 3.37
C GLU A 134 0.14 -1.33 2.11
N ASP A 135 0.60 -0.08 2.28
CA ASP A 135 0.84 0.92 1.21
C ASP A 135 -0.28 1.06 0.17
N ASP A 136 -1.53 0.92 0.63
CA ASP A 136 -2.75 0.99 -0.18
C ASP A 136 -3.45 2.37 -0.08
N SER A 137 -4.20 2.79 -1.10
CA SER A 137 -4.87 4.10 -1.15
C SER A 137 -6.27 4.03 -1.73
N ASP A 138 -7.19 4.72 -1.07
CA ASP A 138 -8.63 4.67 -1.38
C ASP A 138 -9.24 6.05 -1.62
N MET A 139 -10.38 6.08 -2.31
CA MET A 139 -11.11 7.30 -2.66
C MET A 139 -12.00 7.75 -1.50
N GLY A 140 -11.65 8.86 -0.85
CA GLY A 140 -12.39 9.31 0.30
C GLY A 140 -11.88 10.58 0.98
N VAL A 141 -12.15 10.64 2.28
CA VAL A 141 -11.80 11.75 3.16
C VAL A 141 -11.06 11.20 4.37
N LYS A 142 -9.90 11.78 4.67
CA LYS A 142 -9.07 11.38 5.80
C LYS A 142 -8.69 12.56 6.66
N PHE A 143 -8.89 12.45 7.97
CA PHE A 143 -8.36 13.35 8.96
C PHE A 143 -7.04 12.79 9.52
N VAL A 144 -6.04 13.66 9.68
CA VAL A 144 -4.73 13.29 10.22
C VAL A 144 -4.34 14.23 11.35
N HIS A 145 -3.93 13.63 12.47
CA HIS A 145 -3.28 14.30 13.59
C HIS A 145 -1.84 13.81 13.76
N THR A 146 -0.89 14.74 13.84
CA THR A 146 0.52 14.45 14.13
C THR A 146 0.97 15.30 15.31
N GLY A 147 1.02 14.69 16.50
CA GLY A 147 1.49 15.30 17.73
C GLY A 147 2.85 14.75 18.18
N GLU A 148 3.32 15.22 19.34
CA GLU A 148 4.58 14.78 19.95
C GLU A 148 4.54 13.30 20.35
N HIS A 149 3.53 12.90 21.12
CA HIS A 149 3.34 11.51 21.56
C HIS A 149 2.29 10.76 20.74
N TRP A 150 1.26 11.44 20.25
CA TRP A 150 0.13 10.79 19.58
C TRP A 150 0.12 11.10 18.09
N GLU A 151 -0.02 10.06 17.28
CA GLU A 151 -0.37 10.18 15.87
C GLU A 151 -1.63 9.37 15.64
N TYR A 152 -2.60 9.93 14.93
CA TYR A 152 -3.78 9.18 14.56
C TYR A 152 -4.40 9.67 13.27
N ALA A 153 -5.09 8.77 12.60
CA ALA A 153 -5.84 9.07 11.40
C ALA A 153 -7.21 8.38 11.47
N LEU A 154 -8.22 9.07 10.95
CA LEU A 154 -9.57 8.56 10.76
C LEU A 154 -9.96 8.83 9.32
N ALA A 155 -10.48 7.82 8.63
CA ALA A 155 -10.86 7.96 7.24
C ALA A 155 -12.23 7.33 6.97
N PHE A 156 -12.93 7.91 6.01
CA PHE A 156 -14.05 7.29 5.33
C PHE A 156 -13.72 7.19 3.84
N PHE A 157 -13.83 5.99 3.29
CA PHE A 157 -13.63 5.72 1.88
C PHE A 157 -14.93 5.28 1.23
N LYS A 158 -15.28 5.94 0.13
CA LYS A 158 -16.49 5.61 -0.61
C LYS A 158 -16.32 4.31 -1.39
N ASN A 159 -15.11 4.07 -1.86
CA ASN A 159 -14.67 2.93 -2.66
C ASN A 159 -13.14 2.89 -2.70
N ALA A 160 -12.61 1.76 -3.16
CA ALA A 160 -11.24 1.57 -3.62
C ALA A 160 -10.80 2.57 -4.73
N GLU A 161 -9.64 2.39 -5.35
CA GLU A 161 -9.25 3.16 -6.55
C GLU A 161 -10.25 2.92 -7.71
N GLU A 162 -11.12 3.90 -7.99
CA GLU A 162 -12.15 3.84 -9.04
C GLU A 162 -11.71 4.66 -10.27
N LEU A 163 -11.57 3.96 -11.40
CA LEU A 163 -11.04 4.51 -12.66
C LEU A 163 -12.06 4.48 -13.80
N LEU A 164 -13.10 3.64 -13.70
CA LEU A 164 -14.00 3.34 -14.82
C LEU A 164 -15.36 4.02 -14.70
N PHE A 165 -15.77 4.43 -13.50
CA PHE A 165 -17.02 5.17 -13.22
C PHE A 165 -18.27 4.52 -13.85
N SER A 166 -18.29 3.19 -13.93
CA SER A 166 -19.40 2.41 -14.48
C SER A 166 -19.99 1.51 -13.41
N ALA A 167 -21.32 1.39 -13.40
CA ALA A 167 -22.06 0.63 -12.39
C ALA A 167 -21.80 -0.88 -12.46
N ASP A 168 -21.46 -1.39 -13.65
CA ASP A 168 -21.26 -2.81 -13.92
C ASP A 168 -19.78 -3.15 -14.15
N ALA A 169 -18.88 -2.16 -14.12
CA ALA A 169 -17.46 -2.37 -14.32
C ALA A 169 -16.81 -2.98 -13.07
N GLU A 170 -16.03 -4.02 -13.32
CA GLU A 170 -15.11 -4.58 -12.34
C GLU A 170 -14.00 -3.57 -12.03
N VAL A 171 -13.38 -3.77 -10.88
CA VAL A 171 -12.22 -3.02 -10.42
C VAL A 171 -11.06 -3.26 -11.40
N SER A 172 -10.54 -2.19 -12.02
CA SER A 172 -9.45 -2.28 -13.00
C SER A 172 -8.15 -2.73 -12.34
N ASP A 173 -7.37 -3.55 -13.01
CA ASP A 173 -6.07 -4.04 -12.59
C ASP A 173 -4.91 -3.04 -12.79
N ASP A 174 -5.15 -1.93 -13.49
CA ASP A 174 -4.20 -0.83 -13.73
C ASP A 174 -4.07 0.08 -12.50
N ARG A 175 -3.75 -0.51 -11.35
CA ARG A 175 -3.66 0.14 -10.04
C ARG A 175 -2.39 -0.24 -9.29
N TYR A 176 -2.02 0.59 -8.32
CA TYR A 176 -0.84 0.37 -7.47
C TYR A 176 -1.13 -0.54 -6.28
N GLY A 177 -2.19 -0.23 -5.53
CA GLY A 177 -2.61 -0.96 -4.34
C GLY A 177 -3.49 -2.17 -4.68
N TYR A 178 -3.53 -3.16 -3.79
CA TYR A 178 -4.35 -4.36 -3.99
C TYR A 178 -5.72 -4.21 -3.36
N ASP A 179 -6.75 -4.23 -4.21
CA ASP A 179 -8.15 -4.12 -3.78
C ASP A 179 -8.96 -5.36 -4.18
N VAL A 180 -10.10 -5.54 -3.53
CA VAL A 180 -11.10 -6.55 -3.93
C VAL A 180 -11.66 -6.23 -5.31
N ALA A 181 -11.67 -7.25 -6.18
CA ALA A 181 -12.03 -7.13 -7.58
C ALA A 181 -12.94 -8.28 -8.06
N GLY A 182 -13.07 -8.40 -9.39
CA GLY A 182 -13.99 -9.34 -10.03
C GLY A 182 -15.44 -8.91 -9.77
N ARG A 183 -16.24 -9.83 -9.23
CA ARG A 183 -17.68 -9.61 -8.97
C ARG A 183 -17.98 -8.89 -7.66
N ASN A 184 -16.97 -8.54 -6.86
CA ASN A 184 -17.13 -7.77 -5.63
C ASN A 184 -16.31 -6.48 -5.68
N LYS A 185 -16.78 -5.44 -4.99
CA LYS A 185 -16.10 -4.15 -4.84
C LYS A 185 -16.14 -3.69 -3.39
N GLU A 186 -15.05 -3.14 -2.88
CA GLU A 186 -15.03 -2.45 -1.60
C GLU A 186 -15.75 -1.10 -1.71
N ILE A 187 -16.71 -0.88 -0.79
CA ILE A 187 -17.43 0.39 -0.68
C ILE A 187 -17.69 0.74 0.78
N ASN A 188 -17.82 2.04 1.05
CA ASN A 188 -18.26 2.59 2.33
C ASN A 188 -17.46 2.03 3.52
N GLN A 189 -16.16 2.26 3.51
CA GLN A 189 -15.21 1.79 4.51
C GLN A 189 -14.87 2.89 5.51
N LEU A 190 -14.76 2.51 6.79
CA LEU A 190 -14.23 3.34 7.86
C LEU A 190 -12.90 2.76 8.33
N ASN A 191 -11.88 3.61 8.44
CA ASN A 191 -10.57 3.22 8.95
C ASN A 191 -10.17 4.10 10.13
N GLY A 192 -9.49 3.51 11.08
CA GLY A 192 -8.88 4.21 12.20
C GLY A 192 -7.51 3.64 12.53
N GLN A 193 -6.56 4.52 12.79
CA GLN A 193 -5.20 4.17 13.19
C GLN A 193 -4.73 5.11 14.28
N VAL A 194 -4.10 4.55 15.29
CA VAL A 194 -3.53 5.32 16.41
C VAL A 194 -2.16 4.76 16.73
N PHE A 195 -1.21 5.66 16.95
CA PHE A 195 0.12 5.36 17.47
C PHE A 195 0.44 6.20 18.69
N TYR A 196 1.13 5.58 19.64
CA TYR A 196 1.81 6.24 20.74
C TYR A 196 3.32 6.16 20.54
N LYS A 197 4.01 7.30 20.69
CA LYS A 197 5.45 7.46 20.50
C LYS A 197 6.13 7.81 21.83
N TRP A 198 7.24 7.14 22.12
CA TRP A 198 8.03 7.39 23.32
C TRP A 198 9.51 7.06 23.12
N GLY A 199 10.30 7.48 24.11
CA GLY A 199 11.75 7.26 24.15
C GLY A 199 12.53 8.34 23.40
N GLU A 200 13.72 8.64 23.92
CA GLU A 200 14.62 9.66 23.36
C GLU A 200 15.73 9.00 22.53
N ASN A 201 16.53 8.14 23.18
CA ASN A 201 17.64 7.44 22.55
C ASN A 201 17.20 6.20 21.77
N VAL A 202 16.17 5.52 22.27
CA VAL A 202 15.50 4.38 21.63
C VAL A 202 14.11 4.89 21.28
N ILE A 203 13.90 5.23 20.01
CA ILE A 203 12.62 5.76 19.54
C ILE A 203 11.70 4.56 19.36
N GLN A 204 10.56 4.58 20.05
CA GLN A 204 9.56 3.54 19.96
C GLN A 204 8.21 4.11 19.56
N LYS A 205 7.47 3.31 18.81
CA LYS A 205 6.14 3.64 18.34
C LYS A 205 5.29 2.36 18.35
N SER A 206 4.24 2.32 19.15
CA SER A 206 3.26 1.22 19.14
C SER A 206 1.93 1.76 18.69
N GLY A 207 1.16 0.94 17.99
CA GLY A 207 -0.16 1.34 17.57
C GLY A 207 -1.09 0.19 17.26
N VAL A 208 -2.30 0.60 16.93
CA VAL A 208 -3.38 -0.28 16.51
C VAL A 208 -4.03 0.30 15.26
N SER A 209 -4.63 -0.55 14.44
CA SER A 209 -5.44 -0.13 13.30
C SER A 209 -6.66 -1.02 13.14
N ALA A 210 -7.74 -0.44 12.62
CA ALA A 210 -8.96 -1.15 12.32
C ALA A 210 -9.59 -0.59 11.04
N GLU A 211 -10.20 -1.48 10.27
CA GLU A 211 -11.02 -1.12 9.12
C GLU A 211 -12.31 -1.94 9.11
N PHE A 212 -13.38 -1.32 8.64
CA PHE A 212 -14.69 -1.94 8.48
C PHE A 212 -15.36 -1.37 7.24
N GLY A 213 -15.80 -2.23 6.34
CA GLY A 213 -16.46 -1.77 5.11
C GLY A 213 -17.44 -2.79 4.56
N GLN A 214 -18.01 -2.44 3.41
CA GLN A 214 -18.98 -3.27 2.69
C GLN A 214 -18.36 -3.83 1.42
N LEU A 215 -18.81 -5.03 1.04
CA LEU A 215 -18.46 -5.67 -0.23
C LEU A 215 -19.69 -5.69 -1.14
N TYR A 216 -19.76 -4.76 -2.09
CA TYR A 216 -20.86 -4.72 -3.05
C TYR A 216 -20.64 -5.77 -4.14
N ASN A 217 -21.59 -6.71 -4.28
CA ASN A 217 -21.53 -7.70 -5.33
C ASN A 217 -22.26 -7.21 -6.59
N LEU A 218 -21.59 -7.24 -7.75
CA LEU A 218 -22.11 -6.71 -9.01
C LEU A 218 -23.33 -7.49 -9.53
N ASP A 219 -23.37 -8.81 -9.29
CA ASP A 219 -24.43 -9.68 -9.80
C ASP A 219 -25.67 -9.65 -8.91
N THR A 220 -25.48 -9.81 -7.60
CA THR A 220 -26.60 -9.89 -6.65
C THR A 220 -27.05 -8.52 -6.15
N ARG A 221 -26.24 -7.48 -6.35
CA ARG A 221 -26.44 -6.10 -5.86
C ARG A 221 -26.59 -6.01 -4.33
N ASN A 222 -26.11 -7.02 -3.61
CA ASN A 222 -26.14 -7.07 -2.16
C ASN A 222 -24.79 -6.65 -1.58
N ASN A 223 -24.85 -6.09 -0.37
CA ASN A 223 -23.66 -5.76 0.40
C ASN A 223 -23.30 -6.91 1.35
N GLY A 224 -22.12 -7.49 1.13
CA GLY A 224 -21.36 -8.19 2.14
C GLY A 224 -20.64 -7.23 3.07
N THR A 225 -19.77 -7.78 3.93
CA THR A 225 -18.99 -7.01 4.90
C THR A 225 -17.55 -7.49 4.91
N HIS A 226 -16.62 -6.60 5.24
CA HIS A 226 -15.26 -6.98 5.57
C HIS A 226 -14.73 -6.17 6.74
N PHE A 227 -13.69 -6.69 7.38
CA PHE A 227 -12.96 -6.00 8.42
C PHE A 227 -11.52 -6.49 8.49
N ALA A 228 -10.64 -5.66 9.04
CA ALA A 228 -9.32 -6.05 9.48
C ALA A 228 -8.92 -5.30 10.76
N PHE A 229 -8.02 -5.91 11.53
CA PHE A 229 -7.41 -5.33 12.73
C PHE A 229 -5.92 -5.59 12.73
N ALA A 230 -5.13 -4.61 13.20
CA ALA A 230 -3.70 -4.76 13.36
C ALA A 230 -3.22 -4.24 14.71
N LEU A 231 -2.23 -4.94 15.28
CA LEU A 231 -1.35 -4.47 16.33
C LEU A 231 0.05 -4.32 15.75
N HIS A 232 0.72 -3.20 16.02
CA HIS A 232 2.05 -2.95 15.46
C HIS A 232 2.98 -2.23 16.42
N HIS A 233 4.27 -2.45 16.21
CA HIS A 233 5.36 -1.85 16.98
C HIS A 233 6.57 -1.58 16.08
N GLU A 234 7.15 -0.41 16.25
CA GLU A 234 8.39 0.03 15.62
C GLU A 234 9.39 0.45 16.69
N LEU A 235 10.64 0.07 16.52
CA LEU A 235 11.76 0.47 17.35
C LEU A 235 12.93 0.89 16.48
N TYR A 236 13.50 2.04 16.80
CA TYR A 236 14.75 2.52 16.20
C TYR A 236 15.79 2.84 17.27
N TRP A 237 17.01 2.33 17.09
CA TRP A 237 18.13 2.61 17.98
C TRP A 237 19.47 2.57 17.25
N LYS A 238 20.12 3.74 17.09
CA LYS A 238 21.49 3.86 16.55
C LYS A 238 21.75 3.06 15.26
N GLY A 239 20.78 3.06 14.34
CA GLY A 239 20.87 2.34 13.08
C GLY A 239 20.15 0.99 13.08
N LEU A 240 19.86 0.40 14.24
CA LEU A 240 18.94 -0.73 14.38
C LEU A 240 17.51 -0.26 14.09
N SER A 241 16.79 -1.02 13.28
CA SER A 241 15.38 -0.84 12.94
C SER A 241 14.65 -2.16 13.13
N LEU A 242 13.62 -2.17 13.96
CA LEU A 242 12.72 -3.30 14.18
C LEU A 242 11.29 -2.85 13.87
N LYS A 243 10.57 -3.64 13.09
CA LYS A 243 9.15 -3.47 12.80
C LYS A 243 8.45 -4.80 12.98
N ALA A 244 7.39 -4.84 13.77
CA ALA A 244 6.60 -6.04 14.02
C ALA A 244 5.11 -5.71 13.93
N GLN A 245 4.35 -6.57 13.27
CA GLN A 245 2.90 -6.41 13.13
C GLN A 245 2.21 -7.77 13.11
N ALA A 246 1.08 -7.83 13.81
CA ALA A 246 0.13 -8.93 13.73
C ALA A 246 -1.21 -8.37 13.25
N THR A 247 -1.78 -8.99 12.23
CA THR A 247 -3.01 -8.54 11.56
C THR A 247 -3.98 -9.71 11.44
N THR A 248 -5.27 -9.44 11.51
CA THR A 248 -6.32 -10.39 11.15
C THR A 248 -7.31 -9.71 10.24
N TYR A 249 -7.81 -10.41 9.22
CA TYR A 249 -8.84 -9.89 8.34
C TYR A 249 -9.87 -10.97 7.98
N ALA A 250 -11.07 -10.52 7.66
CA ALA A 250 -12.11 -11.38 7.15
C ALA A 250 -13.06 -10.65 6.20
N LEU A 251 -13.34 -11.29 5.07
CA LEU A 251 -14.25 -10.85 4.02
C LEU A 251 -15.45 -11.80 3.95
N TYR A 252 -16.66 -11.24 3.87
CA TYR A 252 -17.93 -11.97 3.84
C TYR A 252 -18.76 -11.51 2.63
N PRO A 253 -18.39 -11.92 1.41
CA PRO A 253 -19.10 -11.48 0.20
C PRO A 253 -20.49 -12.10 0.10
N LYS A 254 -21.40 -11.42 -0.61
CA LYS A 254 -22.75 -11.90 -0.94
C LYS A 254 -22.85 -12.36 -2.39
N ASN A 255 -21.95 -13.27 -2.76
CA ASN A 255 -21.90 -13.89 -4.09
C ASN A 255 -23.20 -14.64 -4.42
N ALA A 256 -23.45 -14.86 -5.71
CA ALA A 256 -24.66 -15.49 -6.22
C ALA A 256 -24.81 -16.93 -5.68
N PRO A 257 -26.03 -17.47 -5.62
CA PRO A 257 -26.24 -18.86 -5.20
C PRO A 257 -25.40 -19.83 -6.05
N GLY A 258 -24.63 -20.71 -5.39
CA GLY A 258 -23.74 -21.67 -6.05
C GLY A 258 -22.29 -21.19 -6.21
N GLU A 259 -22.01 -19.90 -6.00
CA GLU A 259 -20.65 -19.37 -6.03
C GLU A 259 -19.96 -19.45 -4.66
N GLY A 260 -18.67 -19.80 -4.68
CA GLY A 260 -17.84 -19.87 -3.48
C GLY A 260 -17.66 -18.52 -2.79
N ARG A 261 -17.44 -18.53 -1.48
CA ARG A 261 -17.26 -17.32 -0.64
C ARG A 261 -15.99 -17.35 0.22
N THR A 262 -15.16 -18.37 0.02
CA THR A 262 -13.94 -18.61 0.80
C THR A 262 -12.70 -18.06 0.10
N LEU A 263 -12.82 -17.65 -1.16
CA LEU A 263 -11.80 -16.98 -1.95
C LEU A 263 -12.35 -15.65 -2.45
N ILE A 264 -11.48 -14.66 -2.51
CA ILE A 264 -11.75 -13.32 -3.03
C ILE A 264 -10.77 -13.06 -4.16
N THR A 265 -11.24 -12.45 -5.24
CA THR A 265 -10.36 -11.93 -6.28
C THR A 265 -9.82 -10.59 -5.82
N MET A 266 -8.51 -10.41 -5.86
CA MET A 266 -7.86 -9.11 -5.69
C MET A 266 -7.03 -8.79 -6.92
N THR A 267 -6.77 -7.51 -7.18
CA THR A 267 -6.04 -7.09 -8.38
C THR A 267 -5.14 -5.89 -8.14
N ALA A 268 -3.99 -5.88 -8.82
CA ALA A 268 -3.10 -4.74 -9.04
C ALA A 268 -2.08 -5.12 -10.11
N TYR A 269 -1.34 -4.14 -10.65
CA TYR A 269 -0.25 -4.37 -11.60
C TYR A 269 -0.64 -5.18 -12.86
N GLY A 270 -1.86 -4.99 -13.38
CA GLY A 270 -2.29 -5.58 -14.64
C GLY A 270 -2.67 -7.07 -14.55
N ALA A 271 -2.91 -7.60 -13.35
CA ALA A 271 -3.44 -8.95 -13.20
C ALA A 271 -4.23 -9.17 -11.89
N PRO A 272 -5.30 -9.99 -11.91
CA PRO A 272 -5.96 -10.46 -10.71
C PRO A 272 -5.40 -11.81 -10.21
N TYR A 273 -5.56 -12.08 -8.92
CA TYR A 273 -5.35 -13.40 -8.33
C TYR A 273 -6.33 -13.68 -7.18
N LEU A 274 -6.38 -14.93 -6.75
CA LEU A 274 -7.22 -15.37 -5.63
C LEU A 274 -6.50 -15.23 -4.30
N VAL A 275 -7.23 -14.72 -3.31
CA VAL A 275 -6.82 -14.55 -1.91
C VAL A 275 -7.82 -15.27 -1.01
N ALA A 276 -7.34 -15.85 0.10
CA ALA A 276 -8.21 -16.44 1.09
C ALA A 276 -9.11 -15.37 1.71
N ALA A 277 -10.41 -15.63 1.85
CA ALA A 277 -11.33 -14.62 2.40
C ALA A 277 -11.07 -14.31 3.88
N LYS A 278 -10.28 -15.13 4.60
CA LYS A 278 -9.99 -14.96 6.02
C LYS A 278 -8.59 -15.47 6.35
N ALA A 279 -7.80 -14.65 7.02
CA ALA A 279 -6.45 -15.01 7.42
C ALA A 279 -5.95 -14.15 8.58
N ASN A 280 -4.89 -14.65 9.23
CA ASN A 280 -3.99 -13.84 10.06
C ASN A 280 -2.71 -13.57 9.29
N ILE A 281 -2.09 -12.42 9.53
CA ILE A 281 -0.79 -12.05 8.97
C ILE A 281 0.16 -11.72 10.11
N TYR A 282 1.34 -12.28 10.08
CA TYR A 282 2.42 -11.97 11.01
C TYR A 282 3.62 -11.49 10.22
N SER A 283 4.15 -10.32 10.57
CA SER A 283 5.34 -9.76 9.94
C SER A 283 6.36 -9.31 10.98
N LEU A 284 7.63 -9.63 10.71
CA LEU A 284 8.77 -9.23 11.51
C LEU A 284 9.89 -8.75 10.57
N SER A 285 10.37 -7.55 10.81
CA SER A 285 11.34 -6.86 9.97
C SER A 285 12.47 -6.32 10.83
N LEU A 286 13.69 -6.79 10.56
CA LEU A 286 14.89 -6.38 11.29
C LEU A 286 15.92 -5.84 10.31
N GLY A 287 16.45 -4.65 10.58
CA GLY A 287 17.49 -4.05 9.77
C GLY A 287 18.54 -3.33 10.61
N TYR A 288 19.74 -3.19 10.07
CA TYR A 288 20.80 -2.39 10.66
C TYR A 288 21.51 -1.56 9.60
N LYS A 289 21.59 -0.24 9.83
CA LYS A 289 22.20 0.72 8.92
C LYS A 289 23.61 1.12 9.37
N PHE A 290 24.57 0.86 8.50
CA PHE A 290 25.96 1.27 8.65
C PHE A 290 26.23 2.53 7.82
N PRO A 291 26.90 3.56 8.38
CA PRO A 291 27.51 4.60 7.56
C PRO A 291 28.70 4.01 6.79
N ILE A 292 28.85 4.41 5.53
CA ILE A 292 29.99 4.05 4.69
C ILE A 292 30.60 5.34 4.14
N HIS A 293 31.93 5.38 4.05
CA HIS A 293 32.68 6.52 3.54
C HIS A 293 33.62 6.08 2.41
N TRP A 294 33.04 5.51 1.35
CA TRP A 294 33.79 5.04 0.20
C TRP A 294 33.19 5.61 -1.09
N GLY A 295 33.92 6.54 -1.72
CA GLY A 295 33.48 7.20 -2.95
C GLY A 295 32.08 7.83 -2.81
N PRO A 296 31.13 7.52 -3.72
CA PRO A 296 29.78 8.08 -3.66
C PRO A 296 28.89 7.42 -2.58
N PHE A 297 29.26 6.25 -2.05
CA PHE A 297 28.47 5.49 -1.10
C PHE A 297 28.45 6.15 0.28
N LYS A 298 27.26 6.29 0.86
CA LYS A 298 26.99 6.96 2.14
C LYS A 298 26.52 6.01 3.23
N SER A 299 25.78 4.96 2.86
CA SER A 299 25.32 3.97 3.82
C SER A 299 24.98 2.65 3.15
N LEU A 300 25.06 1.59 3.95
CA LEU A 300 24.53 0.26 3.65
C LEU A 300 23.60 -0.14 4.79
N GLN A 301 22.36 -0.47 4.47
CA GLN A 301 21.46 -1.11 5.42
C GLN A 301 21.29 -2.56 5.05
N ILE A 302 21.62 -3.48 5.95
CA ILE A 302 21.30 -4.90 5.80
C ILE A 302 19.98 -5.18 6.52
N TYR A 303 19.19 -6.13 6.01
CA TYR A 303 17.91 -6.47 6.61
C TYR A 303 17.48 -7.91 6.34
N ASN A 304 16.56 -8.39 7.18
CA ASN A 304 15.73 -9.55 6.96
C ASN A 304 14.28 -9.21 7.30
N ASP A 305 13.38 -9.43 6.34
CA ASP A 305 11.96 -9.16 6.46
C ASP A 305 11.17 -10.46 6.23
N PHE A 306 10.47 -10.93 7.25
CA PHE A 306 9.66 -12.14 7.22
C PHE A 306 8.17 -11.82 7.31
N GLY A 307 7.36 -12.52 6.53
CA GLY A 307 5.90 -12.43 6.51
C GLY A 307 5.26 -13.81 6.37
N TRP A 308 4.18 -14.03 7.11
CA TRP A 308 3.37 -15.25 7.07
C TRP A 308 1.89 -14.88 6.98
N LEU A 309 1.23 -15.33 5.91
CA LEU A 309 -0.22 -15.29 5.72
C LEU A 309 -0.81 -16.66 6.08
N GLN A 310 -1.30 -16.76 7.32
CA GLN A 310 -1.95 -17.93 7.90
C GLN A 310 -3.43 -17.95 7.54
N LYS A 311 -3.85 -18.87 6.68
CA LYS A 311 -5.23 -18.95 6.18
C LYS A 311 -6.10 -19.67 7.20
N TRP A 312 -7.33 -19.21 7.39
CA TRP A 312 -8.26 -19.86 8.34
C TRP A 312 -8.91 -21.14 7.78
N ASN A 313 -8.86 -21.34 6.46
CA ASN A 313 -9.37 -22.56 5.84
C ASN A 313 -8.26 -23.61 5.81
N ASP A 314 -8.40 -24.67 6.59
CA ASP A 314 -7.40 -25.75 6.73
C ASP A 314 -7.12 -26.52 5.42
N ASN A 315 -7.98 -26.39 4.40
CA ASN A 315 -7.75 -26.96 3.08
C ASN A 315 -6.83 -26.09 2.21
N TYR A 316 -6.53 -24.86 2.63
CA TYR A 316 -5.64 -23.95 1.92
C TYR A 316 -4.24 -24.00 2.51
N LYS A 317 -3.24 -23.79 1.66
CA LYS A 317 -1.83 -23.80 2.10
C LYS A 317 -1.40 -22.40 2.47
N ASP A 318 -0.79 -22.22 3.63
CA ASP A 318 -0.25 -20.94 4.08
C ASP A 318 0.79 -20.36 3.13
N SER A 319 0.86 -19.02 3.08
CA SER A 319 1.84 -18.29 2.26
C SER A 319 2.92 -17.69 3.13
N PHE A 320 4.15 -17.74 2.65
CA PHE A 320 5.31 -17.20 3.34
C PHE A 320 6.15 -16.34 2.40
N GLN A 321 6.72 -15.29 2.95
CA GLN A 321 7.67 -14.41 2.31
C GLN A 321 8.85 -14.19 3.27
N ASN A 322 10.06 -14.34 2.77
CA ASN A 322 11.27 -14.00 3.52
C ASN A 322 12.25 -13.29 2.58
N VAL A 323 12.59 -12.04 2.87
CA VAL A 323 13.51 -11.25 2.06
C VAL A 323 14.73 -10.90 2.88
N SER A 324 15.89 -11.43 2.48
CA SER A 324 17.19 -11.02 3.00
C SER A 324 17.88 -10.15 1.98
N GLY A 325 18.37 -8.99 2.38
CA GLY A 325 18.94 -8.07 1.40
C GLY A 325 19.68 -6.90 2.02
N CYS A 326 20.02 -5.97 1.14
CA CYS A 326 20.56 -4.70 1.56
C CYS A 326 20.12 -3.52 0.67
N LEU A 327 20.07 -2.35 1.29
CA LEU A 327 19.87 -1.07 0.64
C LEU A 327 21.18 -0.28 0.66
N LEU A 328 21.74 -0.07 -0.52
CA LEU A 328 22.94 0.73 -0.72
C LEU A 328 22.55 2.14 -1.16
N THR A 329 23.07 3.15 -0.47
CA THR A 329 22.79 4.56 -0.76
C THR A 329 24.05 5.26 -1.26
N ALA A 330 23.96 5.90 -2.43
CA ALA A 330 25.02 6.68 -3.07
C ALA A 330 24.48 8.03 -3.56
N GLY A 331 24.41 9.02 -2.66
CA GLY A 331 23.80 10.32 -2.95
C GLY A 331 22.31 10.16 -3.36
N PRO A 332 21.89 10.64 -4.54
CA PRO A 332 20.52 10.47 -5.03
C PRO A 332 20.21 9.05 -5.52
N VAL A 333 21.20 8.17 -5.58
CA VAL A 333 21.01 6.78 -6.05
C VAL A 333 20.75 5.86 -4.86
N GLN A 334 19.66 5.11 -4.93
CA GLN A 334 19.35 4.03 -4.00
C GLN A 334 19.26 2.72 -4.75
N THR A 335 19.90 1.67 -4.21
CA THR A 335 19.91 0.34 -4.81
C THR A 335 19.51 -0.71 -3.78
N TYR A 336 18.39 -1.38 -4.01
CA TYR A 336 17.99 -2.59 -3.30
C TYR A 336 18.67 -3.80 -3.95
N ILE A 337 19.23 -4.68 -3.13
CA ILE A 337 19.79 -5.97 -3.54
C ILE A 337 19.14 -7.02 -2.64
N ASP A 338 18.20 -7.77 -3.19
CA ASP A 338 17.29 -8.64 -2.45
C ASP A 338 17.40 -10.09 -2.91
N TYR A 339 17.46 -11.00 -1.95
CA TYR A 339 17.18 -12.42 -2.13
C TYR A 339 15.84 -12.73 -1.47
N ALA A 340 14.79 -12.78 -2.29
CA ALA A 340 13.41 -12.95 -1.87
C ALA A 340 12.98 -14.42 -2.04
N LEU A 341 12.56 -15.03 -0.93
CA LEU A 341 12.03 -16.38 -0.88
C LEU A 341 10.51 -16.33 -0.69
N GLY A 342 9.78 -17.06 -1.52
CA GLY A 342 8.34 -17.25 -1.41
C GLY A 342 7.97 -18.72 -1.32
N LYS A 343 6.96 -19.03 -0.49
CA LYS A 343 6.26 -20.31 -0.51
C LYS A 343 4.77 -20.02 -0.60
N ASN A 344 4.08 -20.59 -1.60
CA ASN A 344 2.70 -20.25 -1.94
C ASN A 344 2.51 -18.72 -2.06
N GLN A 345 3.43 -18.01 -2.73
CA GLN A 345 3.43 -16.55 -2.88
C GLN A 345 3.38 -16.25 -4.39
N ALA A 346 2.40 -15.44 -4.85
CA ALA A 346 2.08 -15.26 -6.26
C ALA A 346 3.19 -14.63 -7.13
N TRP A 347 3.99 -13.75 -6.54
CA TRP A 347 5.11 -13.01 -7.16
C TRP A 347 6.47 -13.64 -6.93
N LEU A 348 6.57 -14.56 -5.97
CA LEU A 348 7.78 -15.24 -5.52
C LEU A 348 7.65 -16.76 -5.66
N GLY A 349 7.05 -17.23 -6.75
CA GLY A 349 6.90 -18.64 -7.07
C GLY A 349 6.10 -18.88 -8.37
N PRO A 350 5.93 -20.14 -8.78
CA PRO A 350 5.18 -20.52 -9.98
C PRO A 350 3.66 -20.49 -9.79
N ASP A 351 3.18 -20.38 -8.55
CA ASP A 351 1.77 -20.54 -8.20
C ASP A 351 1.07 -19.17 -8.06
N TRP A 352 0.44 -18.71 -9.13
CA TRP A 352 -0.21 -17.38 -9.19
C TRP A 352 -1.32 -17.17 -8.13
N ASN A 353 -2.03 -18.22 -7.74
CA ASN A 353 -3.07 -18.18 -6.71
C ASN A 353 -2.55 -18.56 -5.30
N GLY A 354 -1.25 -18.34 -5.05
CA GLY A 354 -0.60 -18.73 -3.81
C GLY A 354 -1.25 -18.16 -2.53
N PHE A 355 -1.79 -16.94 -2.60
CA PHE A 355 -2.47 -16.29 -1.47
C PHE A 355 -3.90 -16.83 -1.20
N GLY A 356 -4.45 -17.63 -2.11
CA GLY A 356 -5.78 -18.24 -2.01
C GLY A 356 -5.70 -19.70 -1.60
N PRO A 357 -6.03 -20.66 -2.49
CA PRO A 357 -5.91 -22.09 -2.16
C PRO A 357 -4.46 -22.54 -1.93
N GLY A 358 -3.48 -21.78 -2.44
CA GLY A 358 -2.08 -22.19 -2.48
C GLY A 358 -1.72 -22.86 -3.81
N GLY A 359 -0.52 -23.45 -3.83
CA GLY A 359 0.12 -23.94 -5.03
C GLY A 359 0.28 -25.46 -5.14
N GLY A 360 0.49 -25.94 -6.37
CA GLY A 360 0.88 -27.31 -6.64
C GLY A 360 2.33 -27.58 -6.23
N SER A 361 3.20 -26.58 -6.33
CA SER A 361 4.62 -26.68 -5.95
C SER A 361 4.78 -26.88 -4.45
N ASP A 362 4.11 -26.04 -3.64
CA ASP A 362 4.20 -26.01 -2.17
C ASP A 362 5.64 -26.06 -1.63
N SER A 363 6.57 -25.52 -2.41
CA SER A 363 7.98 -25.44 -2.12
C SER A 363 8.45 -23.99 -2.09
N TRP A 364 9.65 -23.78 -1.55
CA TRP A 364 10.26 -22.47 -1.52
C TRP A 364 10.90 -22.16 -2.86
N HIS A 365 10.67 -20.94 -3.33
CA HIS A 365 11.18 -20.41 -4.58
C HIS A 365 11.89 -19.09 -4.35
N ALA A 366 13.02 -18.90 -5.04
CA ALA A 366 13.87 -17.74 -4.88
C ALA A 366 13.79 -16.80 -6.08
N ARG A 367 13.68 -15.50 -5.78
CA ARG A 367 13.93 -14.41 -6.71
C ARG A 367 15.11 -13.58 -6.21
N PHE A 368 16.16 -13.51 -7.01
CA PHE A 368 17.22 -12.53 -6.81
C PHE A 368 16.87 -11.26 -7.58
N ASN A 369 16.91 -10.11 -6.91
CA ASN A 369 16.40 -8.85 -7.43
C ASN A 369 17.37 -7.70 -7.11
N ILE A 370 17.65 -6.87 -8.12
CA ILE A 370 18.39 -5.62 -7.92
C ILE A 370 17.55 -4.49 -8.49
N ASN A 371 17.04 -3.61 -7.64
CA ASN A 371 16.34 -2.40 -8.05
C ASN A 371 17.24 -1.20 -7.83
N ILE A 372 17.54 -0.45 -8.89
CA ILE A 372 18.35 0.77 -8.82
C ILE A 372 17.51 1.97 -9.25
N GLY A 373 17.53 3.03 -8.44
CA GLY A 373 16.78 4.25 -8.71
C GLY A 373 17.61 5.52 -8.50
N TYR A 374 17.44 6.49 -9.39
CA TYR A 374 17.90 7.87 -9.18
C TYR A 374 16.70 8.72 -8.73
N TYR A 375 16.82 9.35 -7.57
CA TYR A 375 15.79 10.16 -6.94
C TYR A 375 16.20 11.63 -6.95
N PHE A 376 15.30 12.52 -7.36
CA PHE A 376 15.57 13.96 -7.52
C PHE A 376 14.54 14.84 -6.82
#